data_AF-A0A950GWG2-F1
#
_entry.id   AF-A0A950GWG2-F1
#
_cell.length_a   1.000
_cell.length_b   1.000
_cell.length_c   1.000
_cell.angle_alpha   90.00
_cell.angle_beta   90.00
_cell.angle_gamma   90.00
#
_symmetry.space_group_name_H-M   'P 1'
#
loop_
_entity.id
_entity.type
_entity.pdbx_description
1 polymer ?
#
loop_
_entity_poly.entity_id
_entity_poly.type
_entity_poly.pdbx_seq_one_letter_code
_entity_poly.pdbx_strand_id
1 'polypeptide(L)'
;MAGVFDGVRVLDLSWGVAGPVSTMVLADNGARVTRIEPPAGAPCPAPSGSRVWNRGKRSAQLDLRSTDGLGLFHRLASGADVVVSSFSPGTAERLGVDHGSLAARNPRLISCEITGYGQHSGHRDRPGYDALVAARTGLLFDVRGRRGTAMAFIAGRPGPHPEIEGPEGCVRGADRRGPVFPGTPWPSVGAAYLATLGVAAALRARVTTGRGQRVEASLLQGALLAAALTWQRVEDPDAPLYWMWPTDARGIDGLYECADGRWVHHWTIRPSWVLGCAAGASEPTPPKVDVAARDDPDRLSMEPEDFLAGIFLQPLLEAAFRKFTSAQWVAAAEASGVGLAPVRSPAEALADPSFLEDGCVVEVADPEVGPIRHLGPLLEFSETPGQVCGPAPRPGQDTARVLAEAAAPTPVPAATAEGSTLAHPLAGVRVLDLGLGVAGPFTGRVLADLGADVVKVNALHDGLWNGTHMGLATNRGKRSIALDLKTAEGLAVLDRLIERSDVLTTNWRPGAAARLGIDDEALRARFPRLVYCNTRGYEKGARSRLPGTDQTAAALTGAEWEDGACGAGNPPFRSRLAMADTGTAVLAAIAITAALYHRDRTGRGQAVGTSLV
;
A
#
# COMPACT_ATOMS: atom_id res chain seq x y z
N MET A 1 13.75 -8.17 -20.19
CA MET A 1 12.99 -9.38 -19.81
C MET A 1 11.51 -9.06 -19.91
N ALA A 2 10.67 -10.06 -20.13
CA ALA A 2 9.21 -9.89 -20.13
C ALA A 2 8.72 -9.67 -18.68
N GLY A 3 7.76 -8.75 -18.48
CA GLY A 3 7.15 -8.50 -17.18
C GLY A 3 6.20 -9.64 -16.76
N VAL A 4 5.76 -9.65 -15.49
CA VAL A 4 4.91 -10.73 -14.93
C VAL A 4 3.55 -10.86 -15.64
N PHE A 5 3.06 -9.76 -16.23
CA PHE A 5 1.83 -9.71 -17.04
C PHE A 5 2.10 -9.68 -18.54
N ASP A 6 3.26 -10.12 -19.00
CA ASP A 6 3.53 -10.23 -20.42
C ASP A 6 2.48 -11.09 -21.14
N GLY A 7 2.07 -10.63 -22.32
CA GLY A 7 0.98 -11.18 -23.10
C GLY A 7 -0.43 -10.80 -22.63
N VAL A 8 -0.62 -10.18 -21.45
CA VAL A 8 -1.93 -9.71 -20.97
C VAL A 8 -2.34 -8.44 -21.71
N ARG A 9 -3.54 -8.45 -22.30
CA ARG A 9 -4.12 -7.30 -23.03
C ARG A 9 -5.21 -6.63 -22.20
N VAL A 10 -5.04 -5.35 -21.93
CA VAL A 10 -5.96 -4.55 -21.11
C VAL A 10 -6.59 -3.44 -21.94
N LEU A 11 -7.92 -3.33 -21.90
CA LEU A 11 -8.65 -2.15 -22.40
C LEU A 11 -9.03 -1.28 -21.21
N ASP A 12 -8.58 -0.03 -21.23
CA ASP A 12 -8.77 0.94 -20.15
C ASP A 12 -9.83 1.98 -20.57
N LEU A 13 -11.03 1.87 -19.99
CA LEU A 13 -12.15 2.79 -20.14
C LEU A 13 -12.25 3.76 -18.95
N SER A 14 -11.22 3.82 -18.10
CA SER A 14 -11.28 4.50 -16.81
C SER A 14 -10.82 5.96 -16.85
N TRP A 15 -11.23 6.69 -15.82
CA TRP A 15 -11.01 8.12 -15.61
C TRP A 15 -10.65 8.38 -14.14
N GLY A 16 -10.22 9.61 -13.83
CA GLY A 16 -9.83 9.99 -12.48
C GLY A 16 -8.47 9.41 -12.09
N VAL A 17 -8.34 9.01 -10.81
CA VAL A 17 -7.07 8.53 -10.25
C VAL A 17 -7.04 7.00 -10.20
N ALA A 18 -8.05 6.37 -9.58
CA ALA A 18 -8.01 4.96 -9.21
C ALA A 18 -7.83 4.02 -10.41
N GLY A 19 -8.62 4.20 -11.47
CA GLY A 19 -8.53 3.38 -12.68
C GLY A 19 -7.20 3.54 -13.42
N PRO A 20 -6.79 4.79 -13.78
CA PRO A 20 -5.52 5.00 -14.44
C PRO A 20 -4.31 4.51 -13.65
N VAL A 21 -4.28 4.67 -12.32
CA VAL A 21 -3.22 4.12 -11.47
C VAL A 21 -3.24 2.58 -11.50
N SER A 22 -4.41 1.96 -11.44
CA SER A 22 -4.52 0.49 -11.51
C SER A 22 -3.91 -0.07 -12.80
N THR A 23 -4.26 0.53 -13.93
CA THR A 23 -3.76 0.10 -15.25
C THR A 23 -2.32 0.54 -15.50
N MET A 24 -1.82 1.60 -14.85
CA MET A 24 -0.39 1.93 -14.81
C MET A 24 0.41 0.80 -14.17
N VAL A 25 -0.02 0.30 -13.00
CA VAL A 25 0.67 -0.80 -12.33
C VAL A 25 0.69 -2.06 -13.19
N LEU A 26 -0.39 -2.36 -13.93
CA LEU A 26 -0.40 -3.46 -14.89
C LEU A 26 0.57 -3.23 -16.05
N ALA A 27 0.61 -2.01 -16.62
CA ALA A 27 1.50 -1.65 -17.73
C ALA A 27 2.98 -1.74 -17.33
N ASP A 28 3.34 -1.16 -16.18
CA ASP A 28 4.71 -1.19 -15.65
C ASP A 28 5.18 -2.64 -15.40
N ASN A 29 4.25 -3.58 -15.24
CA ASN A 29 4.52 -4.99 -15.01
C ASN A 29 4.29 -5.87 -16.25
N GLY A 30 4.28 -5.27 -17.44
CA GLY A 30 4.34 -5.97 -18.74
C GLY A 30 3.01 -6.13 -19.47
N ALA A 31 1.89 -5.68 -18.90
CA ALA A 31 0.60 -5.75 -19.60
C ALA A 31 0.55 -4.73 -20.74
N ARG A 32 -0.04 -5.11 -21.88
CA ARG A 32 -0.31 -4.18 -22.98
C ARG A 32 -1.63 -3.45 -22.73
N VAL A 33 -1.53 -2.23 -22.23
CA VAL A 33 -2.69 -1.39 -21.89
C VAL A 33 -3.04 -0.44 -23.04
N THR A 34 -4.28 -0.49 -23.51
CA THR A 34 -4.85 0.46 -24.46
C THR A 34 -5.99 1.23 -23.81
N ARG A 35 -5.80 2.53 -23.66
CA ARG A 35 -6.85 3.45 -23.24
C ARG A 35 -7.76 3.75 -24.41
N ILE A 36 -9.07 3.61 -24.19
CA ILE A 36 -10.11 3.95 -25.16
C ILE A 36 -10.81 5.22 -24.67
N GLU A 37 -10.71 6.27 -25.47
CA GLU A 37 -11.19 7.60 -25.13
C GLU A 37 -12.26 8.03 -26.13
N PRO A 38 -13.28 8.81 -25.73
CA PRO A 38 -14.22 9.37 -26.69
C PRO A 38 -13.50 10.39 -27.60
N PRO A 39 -13.92 10.53 -28.87
CA PRO A 39 -13.30 11.50 -29.79
C PRO A 39 -13.37 12.95 -29.32
N ALA A 40 -14.40 13.30 -28.56
CA ALA A 40 -14.56 14.63 -27.96
C ALA A 40 -13.61 14.89 -26.76
N GLY A 41 -12.79 13.91 -26.38
CA GLY A 41 -11.90 13.99 -25.22
C GLY A 41 -12.58 13.64 -23.90
N ALA A 42 -11.75 13.54 -22.85
CA ALA A 42 -12.19 13.20 -21.50
C ALA A 42 -13.36 14.10 -21.02
N PRO A 43 -14.33 13.56 -20.26
CA PRO A 43 -15.47 14.35 -19.75
C PRO A 43 -15.06 15.43 -18.74
N CYS A 44 -13.85 15.35 -18.19
CA CYS A 44 -13.26 16.35 -17.31
C CYS A 44 -11.81 16.64 -17.75
N PRO A 45 -11.29 17.86 -17.50
CA PRO A 45 -9.89 18.17 -17.76
C PRO A 45 -8.97 17.17 -17.07
N ALA A 46 -7.96 16.69 -17.80
CA ALA A 46 -7.00 15.75 -17.26
C ALA A 46 -6.12 16.47 -16.21
N PRO A 47 -6.04 15.96 -14.97
CA PRO A 47 -5.12 16.52 -13.98
C PRO A 47 -3.66 16.30 -14.44
N SER A 48 -2.73 17.11 -13.94
CA SER A 48 -1.29 16.97 -14.26
C SER A 48 -0.77 15.55 -13.99
N GLY A 49 -1.23 14.92 -12.91
CA GLY A 49 -0.91 13.53 -12.55
C GLY A 49 -1.28 12.50 -13.62
N SER A 50 -2.17 12.82 -14.56
CA SER A 50 -2.51 11.93 -15.67
C SER A 50 -1.32 11.64 -16.59
N ARG A 51 -0.29 12.51 -16.66
CA ARG A 51 0.96 12.23 -17.39
C ARG A 51 1.76 11.10 -16.74
N VAL A 52 1.62 10.92 -15.42
CA VAL A 52 2.24 9.83 -14.67
C VAL A 52 1.38 8.57 -14.78
N TRP A 53 0.09 8.66 -14.44
CA TRP A 53 -0.79 7.48 -14.37
C TRP A 53 -1.14 6.87 -15.73
N ASN A 54 -0.80 7.53 -16.83
CA ASN A 54 -1.00 7.00 -18.18
C ASN A 54 0.29 6.66 -18.91
N ARG A 55 1.43 6.70 -18.21
CA ARG A 55 2.73 6.31 -18.76
C ARG A 55 2.69 4.88 -19.30
N GLY A 56 3.44 4.63 -20.37
CA GLY A 56 3.58 3.31 -21.00
C GLY A 56 2.30 2.75 -21.66
N LYS A 57 1.18 3.48 -21.66
CA LYS A 57 -0.07 3.06 -22.31
C LYS A 57 -0.10 3.44 -23.78
N ARG A 58 -1.05 2.84 -24.51
CA ARG A 58 -1.52 3.30 -25.83
C ARG A 58 -2.79 4.12 -25.67
N SER A 59 -3.05 5.08 -26.55
CA SER A 59 -4.32 5.84 -26.56
C SER A 59 -5.02 5.75 -27.91
N ALA A 60 -6.29 5.37 -27.92
CA ALA A 60 -7.12 5.32 -29.11
C ALA A 60 -8.47 6.00 -28.88
N GLN A 61 -8.92 6.77 -29.87
CA GLN A 61 -10.23 7.41 -29.83
C GLN A 61 -11.29 6.54 -30.49
N LEU A 62 -12.39 6.30 -29.79
CA LEU A 62 -13.50 5.47 -30.24
C LEU A 62 -14.81 5.96 -29.63
N ASP A 63 -15.81 6.25 -30.45
CA ASP A 63 -17.13 6.63 -29.94
C ASP A 63 -17.97 5.39 -29.63
N LEU A 64 -17.98 5.01 -28.35
CA LEU A 64 -18.77 3.89 -27.83
C LEU A 64 -20.29 4.11 -27.90
N ARG A 65 -20.77 5.32 -28.23
CA ARG A 65 -22.21 5.58 -28.46
C ARG A 65 -22.65 5.28 -29.88
N SER A 66 -21.70 5.24 -30.81
CA SER A 66 -21.97 4.87 -32.21
C SER A 66 -22.00 3.35 -32.37
N THR A 67 -22.89 2.85 -33.22
CA THR A 67 -22.99 1.40 -33.53
C THR A 67 -21.65 0.85 -34.04
N ASP A 68 -20.97 1.60 -34.91
CA ASP A 68 -19.68 1.18 -35.48
C ASP A 68 -18.57 1.18 -34.43
N GLY A 69 -18.51 2.22 -33.59
CA GLY A 69 -17.52 2.34 -32.54
C GLY A 69 -17.70 1.27 -31.46
N LEU A 70 -18.94 0.99 -31.03
CA LEU A 70 -19.23 -0.12 -30.14
C LEU A 70 -18.89 -1.48 -30.77
N GLY A 71 -19.19 -1.67 -32.06
CA GLY A 71 -18.83 -2.87 -32.80
C GLY A 71 -17.31 -3.11 -32.87
N LEU A 72 -16.53 -2.05 -33.11
CA LEU A 72 -15.07 -2.08 -33.05
C LEU A 72 -14.56 -2.42 -31.65
N PHE A 73 -15.12 -1.80 -30.61
CA PHE A 73 -14.76 -2.09 -29.23
C PHE A 73 -15.01 -3.56 -28.87
N HIS A 74 -16.16 -4.11 -29.27
CA HIS A 74 -16.47 -5.52 -29.05
C HIS A 74 -15.47 -6.46 -29.71
N ARG A 75 -14.96 -6.12 -30.90
CA ARG A 75 -13.89 -6.90 -31.56
C ARG A 75 -12.58 -6.84 -30.78
N LEU A 76 -12.21 -5.66 -30.25
CA LEU A 76 -11.06 -5.54 -29.35
C LEU A 76 -11.25 -6.37 -28.07
N ALA A 77 -12.41 -6.27 -27.42
CA ALA A 77 -12.73 -6.98 -26.19
C ALA A 77 -12.77 -8.51 -26.37
N SER A 78 -13.12 -8.97 -27.58
CA SER A 78 -13.08 -10.40 -27.94
C SER A 78 -11.66 -10.98 -27.87
N GLY A 79 -10.63 -10.14 -28.03
CA GLY A 79 -9.22 -10.48 -27.94
C GLY A 79 -8.49 -9.94 -26.70
N ALA A 80 -9.21 -9.34 -25.76
CA ALA A 80 -8.65 -8.77 -24.54
C ALA A 80 -8.71 -9.77 -23.37
N ASP A 81 -7.87 -9.55 -22.37
CA ASP A 81 -7.88 -10.30 -21.12
C ASP A 81 -8.64 -9.57 -20.02
N VAL A 82 -8.48 -8.24 -19.99
CA VAL A 82 -9.05 -7.39 -18.95
C VAL A 82 -9.69 -6.16 -19.59
N VAL A 83 -10.88 -5.79 -19.14
CA VAL A 83 -11.46 -4.47 -19.36
C VAL A 83 -11.58 -3.78 -18.01
N VAL A 84 -10.99 -2.60 -17.86
CA VAL A 84 -11.11 -1.77 -16.65
C VAL A 84 -12.01 -0.58 -16.96
N SER A 85 -12.99 -0.30 -16.12
CA SER A 85 -13.86 0.87 -16.26
C SER A 85 -14.08 1.56 -14.92
N SER A 86 -14.34 2.87 -14.97
CA SER A 86 -14.68 3.67 -13.79
C SER A 86 -15.89 4.57 -14.04
N PHE A 87 -16.86 4.06 -14.80
CA PHE A 87 -18.07 4.82 -15.11
C PHE A 87 -18.99 4.91 -13.89
N SER A 88 -19.89 5.88 -13.90
CA SER A 88 -21.03 5.89 -12.99
C SER A 88 -21.88 4.62 -13.20
N PRO A 89 -22.48 4.06 -12.13
CA PRO A 89 -23.31 2.85 -12.23
C PRO A 89 -24.36 2.91 -13.34
N GLY A 90 -24.61 1.78 -13.99
CA GLY A 90 -25.55 1.67 -15.10
C GLY A 90 -25.00 2.15 -16.45
N THR A 91 -23.85 2.85 -16.47
CA THR A 91 -23.30 3.39 -17.73
C THR A 91 -22.67 2.31 -18.60
N ALA A 92 -21.98 1.36 -17.99
CA ALA A 92 -21.40 0.23 -18.73
C ALA A 92 -22.51 -0.59 -19.40
N GLU A 93 -23.60 -0.84 -18.68
CA GLU A 93 -24.78 -1.57 -19.16
C GLU A 93 -25.47 -0.83 -20.32
N ARG A 94 -25.69 0.49 -20.18
CA ARG A 94 -26.28 1.31 -21.26
C ARG A 94 -25.42 1.35 -22.53
N LEU A 95 -24.10 1.30 -22.38
CA LEU A 95 -23.16 1.28 -23.50
C LEU A 95 -22.94 -0.15 -24.05
N GLY A 96 -23.44 -1.19 -23.38
CA GLY A 96 -23.18 -2.59 -23.73
C GLY A 96 -21.74 -3.04 -23.46
N VAL A 97 -21.02 -2.38 -22.57
CA VAL A 97 -19.62 -2.70 -22.19
C VAL A 97 -19.51 -3.23 -20.76
N ASP A 98 -20.63 -3.65 -20.17
CA ASP A 98 -20.68 -4.32 -18.87
C ASP A 98 -20.16 -5.77 -18.94
N HIS A 99 -19.95 -6.37 -17.77
CA HIS A 99 -19.45 -7.74 -17.68
C HIS A 99 -20.34 -8.75 -18.42
N GLY A 100 -21.66 -8.68 -18.30
CA GLY A 100 -22.57 -9.62 -18.94
C GLY A 100 -22.48 -9.56 -20.47
N SER A 101 -22.53 -8.35 -21.01
CA SER A 101 -22.39 -8.10 -22.46
C SER A 101 -21.05 -8.58 -23.02
N LEU A 102 -19.96 -8.36 -22.29
CA LEU A 102 -18.61 -8.74 -22.74
C LEU A 102 -18.31 -10.23 -22.53
N ALA A 103 -18.72 -10.81 -21.39
CA ALA A 103 -18.52 -12.22 -21.09
C ALA A 103 -19.28 -13.15 -22.04
N ALA A 104 -20.43 -12.71 -22.56
CA ALA A 104 -21.17 -13.43 -23.61
C ALA A 104 -20.36 -13.58 -24.91
N ARG A 105 -19.39 -12.68 -25.16
CA ARG A 105 -18.51 -12.70 -26.35
C ARG A 105 -17.17 -13.35 -26.06
N ASN A 106 -16.64 -13.10 -24.87
CA ASN A 106 -15.36 -13.63 -24.41
C ASN A 106 -15.52 -14.13 -22.97
N PRO A 107 -15.84 -15.42 -22.77
CA PRO A 107 -16.04 -16.00 -21.43
C PRO A 107 -14.76 -16.04 -20.59
N ARG A 108 -13.59 -15.72 -21.17
CA ARG A 108 -12.30 -15.60 -20.49
C ARG A 108 -11.98 -14.16 -20.03
N LEU A 109 -12.83 -13.19 -20.38
CA LEU A 109 -12.60 -11.79 -20.07
C LEU A 109 -12.83 -11.49 -18.59
N ILE A 110 -11.90 -10.74 -18.00
CA ILE A 110 -12.05 -10.15 -16.68
C ILE A 110 -12.56 -8.72 -16.84
N SER A 111 -13.66 -8.39 -16.19
CA SER A 111 -14.18 -7.02 -16.17
C SER A 111 -13.94 -6.43 -14.78
N CYS A 112 -13.17 -5.35 -14.69
CA CYS A 112 -12.92 -4.63 -13.46
C CYS A 112 -13.69 -3.31 -13.45
N GLU A 113 -14.58 -3.14 -12.48
CA GLU A 113 -15.42 -1.94 -12.32
C GLU A 113 -15.02 -1.20 -11.04
N ILE A 114 -14.62 0.07 -11.20
CA ILE A 114 -14.22 0.94 -10.09
C ILE A 114 -15.29 2.02 -9.92
N THR A 115 -15.98 2.03 -8.78
CA THR A 115 -17.09 2.96 -8.52
C THR A 115 -16.89 3.76 -7.25
N GLY A 116 -17.73 4.77 -6.98
CA GLY A 116 -17.67 5.52 -5.73
C GLY A 116 -18.02 4.67 -4.49
N TYR A 117 -19.11 3.90 -4.59
CA TYR A 117 -19.75 3.24 -3.45
C TYR A 117 -20.05 1.75 -3.67
N GLY A 118 -19.49 1.12 -4.70
CA GLY A 118 -19.77 -0.29 -5.00
C GLY A 118 -21.24 -0.55 -5.35
N GLN A 119 -21.70 -1.78 -5.12
CA GLN A 119 -23.10 -2.19 -5.32
C GLN A 119 -23.99 -1.96 -4.09
N HIS A 120 -23.53 -1.20 -3.10
CA HIS A 120 -24.27 -1.02 -1.84
C HIS A 120 -25.61 -0.30 -2.09
N SER A 121 -26.71 -0.97 -1.72
CA SER A 121 -28.06 -0.46 -1.91
C SER A 121 -28.25 0.90 -1.24
N GLY A 122 -28.99 1.78 -1.91
CA GLY A 122 -29.20 3.16 -1.48
C GLY A 122 -27.99 4.08 -1.65
N HIS A 123 -26.77 3.57 -1.91
CA HIS A 123 -25.54 4.35 -2.14
C HIS A 123 -24.96 4.26 -3.54
N ARG A 124 -25.22 3.16 -4.26
CA ARG A 124 -24.73 2.87 -5.61
C ARG A 124 -24.73 4.12 -6.50
N ASP A 125 -25.88 4.75 -6.70
CA ASP A 125 -26.05 5.83 -7.70
C ASP A 125 -25.52 7.21 -7.27
N ARG A 126 -24.81 7.32 -6.14
CA ARG A 126 -24.23 8.59 -5.72
C ARG A 126 -22.99 8.97 -6.54
N PRO A 127 -22.70 10.27 -6.72
CA PRO A 127 -21.47 10.71 -7.34
C PRO A 127 -20.23 10.20 -6.60
N GLY A 128 -19.35 9.50 -7.32
CA GLY A 128 -18.13 8.88 -6.79
C GLY A 128 -16.90 9.77 -6.95
N TYR A 129 -16.79 10.80 -6.12
CA TYR A 129 -15.61 11.66 -6.05
C TYR A 129 -14.83 11.39 -4.76
N ASP A 130 -13.49 11.36 -4.87
CA ASP A 130 -12.58 11.05 -3.76
C ASP A 130 -12.90 11.82 -2.47
N ALA A 131 -12.88 13.15 -2.56
CA ALA A 131 -13.17 14.05 -1.45
C ALA A 131 -14.56 13.83 -0.82
N LEU A 132 -15.58 13.52 -1.62
CA LEU A 132 -16.94 13.28 -1.11
C LEU A 132 -17.04 11.94 -0.39
N VAL A 133 -16.34 10.93 -0.90
CA VAL A 133 -16.27 9.61 -0.26
C VAL A 133 -15.47 9.71 1.04
N ALA A 134 -14.34 10.41 1.05
CA ALA A 134 -13.58 10.72 2.27
C ALA A 134 -14.44 11.45 3.30
N ALA A 135 -15.21 12.47 2.89
CA ALA A 135 -16.10 13.19 3.78
C ALA A 135 -17.18 12.28 4.39
N ARG A 136 -17.82 11.46 3.54
CA ARG A 136 -18.92 10.59 3.96
C ARG A 136 -18.46 9.47 4.89
N THR A 137 -17.29 8.91 4.67
CA THR A 137 -16.75 7.80 5.45
C THR A 137 -16.27 8.22 6.83
N GLY A 138 -16.19 9.53 7.11
CA GLY A 138 -15.64 10.07 8.34
C GLY A 138 -14.12 10.25 8.29
N LEU A 139 -13.49 10.02 7.14
CA LEU A 139 -12.04 10.14 6.96
C LEU A 139 -11.59 11.57 7.28
N LEU A 140 -12.28 12.57 6.71
CA LEU A 140 -11.96 13.98 6.98
C LEU A 140 -12.20 14.39 8.43
N PHE A 141 -13.05 13.67 9.17
CA PHE A 141 -13.32 13.94 10.58
C PHE A 141 -12.21 13.36 11.48
N ASP A 142 -11.71 12.17 11.13
CA ASP A 142 -10.69 11.47 11.91
C ASP A 142 -9.25 11.95 11.64
N VAL A 143 -8.99 12.57 10.48
CA VAL A 143 -7.70 13.21 10.16
C VAL A 143 -7.50 14.45 11.07
N ARG A 144 -7.32 14.14 12.36
CA ARG A 144 -7.24 14.90 13.62
C ARG A 144 -8.09 16.17 13.77
N GLY A 145 -9.39 16.03 13.50
CA GLY A 145 -10.44 16.97 13.91
C GLY A 145 -11.13 16.61 15.23
N ARG A 146 -10.50 15.83 16.14
CA ARG A 146 -11.00 15.51 17.50
C ARG A 146 -9.89 15.05 18.48
N ARG A 147 -10.14 15.19 19.78
CA ARG A 147 -9.34 14.64 20.89
C ARG A 147 -9.65 13.16 21.14
N GLY A 148 -8.68 12.38 21.62
CA GLY A 148 -8.85 10.96 21.96
C GLY A 148 -8.65 10.01 20.78
N THR A 149 -9.17 8.77 20.91
CA THR A 149 -9.03 7.72 19.89
C THR A 149 -10.30 7.63 19.03
N ALA A 150 -10.16 7.16 17.79
CA ALA A 150 -11.31 6.92 16.92
C ALA A 150 -12.29 5.90 17.51
N MET A 151 -11.73 4.82 18.08
CA MET A 151 -12.49 3.73 18.67
C MET A 151 -13.32 4.17 19.88
N ALA A 152 -12.75 4.96 20.80
CA ALA A 152 -13.49 5.48 21.95
C ALA A 152 -14.65 6.37 21.51
N PHE A 153 -14.40 7.26 20.54
CA PHE A 153 -15.45 8.11 19.97
C PHE A 153 -16.57 7.30 19.31
N ILE A 154 -16.23 6.29 18.50
CA ILE A 154 -17.20 5.40 17.84
C ILE A 154 -18.05 4.65 18.88
N ALA A 155 -17.44 4.25 19.99
CA ALA A 155 -18.13 3.58 21.10
C ALA A 155 -18.93 4.55 21.99
N GLY A 156 -18.90 5.86 21.74
CA GLY A 156 -19.55 6.86 22.59
C GLY A 156 -18.93 6.98 23.99
N ARG A 157 -17.63 6.66 24.12
CA ARG A 157 -16.89 6.64 25.38
C ARG A 157 -15.87 7.79 25.42
N PRO A 158 -15.53 8.31 26.61
CA PRO A 158 -14.56 9.40 26.75
C PRO A 158 -13.11 8.97 26.44
N GLY A 159 -12.86 7.67 26.27
CA GLY A 159 -11.53 7.10 26.07
C GLY A 159 -10.77 6.88 27.38
N PRO A 160 -9.56 6.34 27.33
CA PRO A 160 -8.73 6.11 28.51
C PRO A 160 -8.20 7.44 29.06
N HIS A 161 -8.08 7.52 30.39
CA HIS A 161 -7.57 8.70 31.12
C HIS A 161 -8.18 10.05 30.67
N PRO A 162 -9.51 10.21 30.62
CA PRO A 162 -10.13 11.45 30.15
C PRO A 162 -9.83 12.66 31.06
N GLU A 163 -9.48 12.40 32.33
CA GLU A 163 -9.08 13.36 33.34
C GLU A 163 -7.72 14.05 33.07
N ILE A 164 -6.92 13.51 32.14
CA ILE A 164 -5.57 14.01 31.87
C ILE A 164 -5.57 14.89 30.62
N GLU A 165 -5.37 16.20 30.82
CA GLU A 165 -5.28 17.19 29.75
C GLU A 165 -3.88 17.26 29.11
N GLY A 166 -2.83 16.93 29.88
CA GLY A 166 -1.42 17.01 29.44
C GLY A 166 -0.90 18.45 29.34
N PRO A 167 0.41 18.65 29.08
CA PRO A 167 0.97 19.98 28.85
C PRO A 167 0.38 20.69 27.62
N GLU A 168 0.52 22.01 27.54
CA GLU A 168 0.17 22.77 26.33
C GLU A 168 0.88 22.19 25.10
N GLY A 169 0.15 22.03 23.99
CA GLY A 169 0.68 21.46 22.75
C GLY A 169 0.76 19.92 22.70
N CYS A 170 0.39 19.20 23.77
CA CYS A 170 0.38 17.73 23.76
C CYS A 170 -0.71 17.13 22.84
N VAL A 171 -1.83 17.84 22.66
CA VAL A 171 -2.82 17.50 21.65
C VAL A 171 -2.31 17.97 20.30
N ARG A 172 -1.88 17.02 19.48
CA ARG A 172 -1.38 17.26 18.14
C ARG A 172 -2.52 17.14 17.13
N GLY A 173 -2.84 18.20 16.40
CA GLY A 173 -3.98 18.32 15.49
C GLY A 173 -4.60 19.72 15.55
N ALA A 174 -5.65 19.97 14.78
CA ALA A 174 -6.36 21.24 14.88
C ALA A 174 -7.41 21.15 16.00
N ASP A 175 -7.19 21.84 17.13
CA ASP A 175 -8.24 22.03 18.15
C ASP A 175 -9.31 22.99 17.61
N ARG A 176 -10.12 22.47 16.69
CA ARG A 176 -11.12 23.24 15.96
C ARG A 176 -12.39 22.46 15.77
N ARG A 177 -13.45 23.22 15.52
CA ARG A 177 -14.71 22.66 15.05
C ARG A 177 -14.59 22.26 13.57
N GLY A 178 -14.90 21.00 13.26
CA GLY A 178 -15.11 20.52 11.89
C GLY A 178 -13.94 19.73 11.27
N PRO A 179 -14.12 19.20 10.05
CA PRO A 179 -13.23 18.21 9.43
C PRO A 179 -11.99 18.82 8.77
N VAL A 180 -10.88 18.08 8.70
CA VAL A 180 -9.62 18.40 7.98
C VAL A 180 -9.59 17.69 6.65
N PHE A 181 -9.11 18.41 5.63
CA PHE A 181 -8.92 17.87 4.29
C PHE A 181 -7.43 17.53 4.09
N PRO A 182 -7.04 16.23 4.09
CA PRO A 182 -5.67 15.84 3.73
C PRO A 182 -5.44 16.08 2.24
N GLY A 183 -4.21 16.43 1.86
CA GLY A 183 -3.83 16.59 0.45
C GLY A 183 -3.83 15.25 -0.30
N THR A 184 -3.65 14.15 0.43
CA THR A 184 -3.51 12.82 -0.16
C THR A 184 -4.88 12.16 -0.48
N PRO A 185 -5.12 11.69 -1.73
CA PRO A 185 -6.39 11.10 -2.16
C PRO A 185 -6.52 9.62 -1.75
N TRP A 186 -6.56 9.37 -0.44
CA TRP A 186 -6.56 8.02 0.14
C TRP A 186 -7.64 7.07 -0.40
N PRO A 187 -8.92 7.48 -0.58
CA PRO A 187 -9.94 6.63 -1.19
C PRO A 187 -9.56 6.11 -2.58
N SER A 188 -9.00 6.97 -3.44
CA SER A 188 -8.59 6.60 -4.79
C SER A 188 -7.36 5.69 -4.81
N VAL A 189 -6.36 5.96 -3.95
CA VAL A 189 -5.16 5.11 -3.84
C VAL A 189 -5.56 3.72 -3.35
N GLY A 190 -6.38 3.63 -2.28
CA GLY A 190 -6.86 2.36 -1.77
C GLY A 190 -7.71 1.59 -2.80
N ALA A 191 -8.58 2.27 -3.54
CA ALA A 191 -9.37 1.65 -4.60
C ALA A 191 -8.50 1.14 -5.76
N ALA A 192 -7.43 1.86 -6.12
CA ALA A 192 -6.48 1.42 -7.13
C ALA A 192 -5.80 0.11 -6.72
N TYR A 193 -5.32 0.05 -5.48
CA TYR A 193 -4.66 -1.15 -4.95
C TYR A 193 -5.64 -2.35 -4.91
N LEU A 194 -6.87 -2.15 -4.44
CA LEU A 194 -7.89 -3.20 -4.42
C LEU A 194 -8.27 -3.67 -5.84
N ALA A 195 -8.39 -2.75 -6.80
CA ALA A 195 -8.69 -3.09 -8.19
C ALA A 195 -7.55 -3.90 -8.83
N THR A 196 -6.29 -3.47 -8.66
CA THR A 196 -5.12 -4.21 -9.16
C THR A 196 -5.00 -5.58 -8.51
N LEU A 197 -5.23 -5.69 -7.19
CA LEU A 197 -5.25 -6.98 -6.49
C LEU A 197 -6.34 -7.90 -7.05
N GLY A 198 -7.55 -7.37 -7.23
CA GLY A 198 -8.67 -8.13 -7.79
C GLY A 198 -8.40 -8.62 -9.21
N VAL A 199 -7.78 -7.79 -10.06
CA VAL A 199 -7.38 -8.18 -11.42
C VAL A 199 -6.30 -9.26 -11.39
N ALA A 200 -5.25 -9.12 -10.56
CA ALA A 200 -4.20 -10.14 -10.43
C ALA A 200 -4.78 -11.47 -9.92
N ALA A 201 -5.67 -11.43 -8.93
CA ALA A 201 -6.35 -12.59 -8.38
C ALA A 201 -7.26 -13.28 -9.41
N ALA A 202 -8.01 -12.50 -10.20
CA ALA A 202 -8.83 -13.02 -11.28
C ALA A 202 -7.99 -13.64 -12.41
N LEU A 203 -6.86 -13.03 -12.77
CA LEU A 203 -5.92 -13.59 -13.75
C LEU A 203 -5.37 -14.94 -13.29
N ARG A 204 -4.99 -15.06 -12.02
CA ARG A 204 -4.58 -16.33 -11.42
C ARG A 204 -5.71 -17.36 -11.43
N ALA A 205 -6.89 -17.00 -10.92
CA ALA A 205 -8.05 -17.89 -10.89
C ALA A 205 -8.37 -18.44 -12.29
N ARG A 206 -8.33 -17.58 -13.31
CA ARG A 206 -8.56 -17.94 -14.71
C ARG A 206 -7.58 -18.99 -15.27
N VAL A 207 -6.36 -19.10 -14.74
CA VAL A 207 -5.43 -20.18 -15.12
C VAL A 207 -6.02 -21.55 -14.75
N THR A 208 -6.71 -21.63 -13.61
CA THR A 208 -7.32 -22.87 -13.12
C THR A 208 -8.72 -23.07 -13.69
N THR A 209 -9.57 -22.04 -13.66
CA THR A 209 -10.98 -22.14 -14.05
C THR A 209 -11.18 -22.08 -15.56
N GLY A 210 -10.21 -21.57 -16.32
CA GLY A 210 -10.36 -21.28 -17.74
C GLY A 210 -11.36 -20.17 -18.06
N ARG A 211 -11.92 -19.48 -17.05
CA ARG A 211 -12.98 -18.46 -17.20
C ARG A 211 -12.56 -17.13 -16.57
N GLY A 212 -13.01 -16.05 -17.19
CA GLY A 212 -12.93 -14.72 -16.61
C GLY A 212 -14.04 -14.49 -15.59
N GLN A 213 -14.02 -13.33 -14.96
CA GLN A 213 -14.97 -12.97 -13.90
C GLN A 213 -15.07 -11.45 -13.76
N ARG A 214 -16.11 -11.02 -13.05
CA ARG A 214 -16.26 -9.63 -12.65
C ARG A 214 -15.43 -9.36 -11.39
N VAL A 215 -14.71 -8.24 -11.38
CA VAL A 215 -13.97 -7.68 -10.26
C VAL A 215 -14.58 -6.31 -9.98
N GLU A 216 -14.87 -6.04 -8.72
CA GLU A 216 -15.39 -4.75 -8.29
C GLU A 216 -14.49 -4.15 -7.22
N ALA A 217 -14.20 -2.85 -7.36
CA ALA A 217 -13.56 -2.06 -6.33
C ALA A 217 -14.32 -0.75 -6.16
N SER A 218 -14.19 -0.12 -5.00
CA SER A 218 -14.81 1.17 -4.74
C SER A 218 -13.94 2.11 -3.94
N LEU A 219 -14.14 3.42 -4.15
CA LEU A 219 -13.51 4.45 -3.33
C LEU A 219 -13.89 4.27 -1.85
N LEU A 220 -15.14 3.84 -1.56
CA LEU A 220 -15.59 3.52 -0.21
C LEU A 220 -14.71 2.44 0.43
N GLN A 221 -14.50 1.32 -0.26
CA GLN A 221 -13.63 0.25 0.23
C GLN A 221 -12.17 0.71 0.33
N GLY A 222 -11.71 1.56 -0.60
CA GLY A 222 -10.38 2.18 -0.52
C GLY A 222 -10.19 3.04 0.72
N ALA A 223 -11.19 3.84 1.10
CA ALA A 223 -11.16 4.64 2.33
C ALA A 223 -11.15 3.75 3.59
N LEU A 224 -11.96 2.69 3.60
CA LEU A 224 -12.00 1.74 4.72
C LEU A 224 -10.71 0.92 4.86
N LEU A 225 -10.02 0.63 3.74
CA LEU A 225 -8.70 0.01 3.76
C LEU A 225 -7.69 0.89 4.50
N ALA A 226 -7.66 2.18 4.20
CA ALA A 226 -6.73 3.14 4.83
C ALA A 226 -6.95 3.27 6.36
N ALA A 227 -8.17 3.03 6.83
CA ALA A 227 -8.54 3.11 8.24
C ALA A 227 -8.65 1.72 8.94
N ALA A 228 -8.30 0.64 8.26
CA ALA A 228 -8.60 -0.74 8.68
C ALA A 228 -7.98 -1.14 10.03
N LEU A 229 -6.95 -0.42 10.49
CA LEU A 229 -6.29 -0.68 11.77
C LEU A 229 -6.99 0.02 12.94
N THR A 230 -7.51 1.22 12.72
CA THR A 230 -7.90 2.15 13.79
C THR A 230 -9.41 2.28 13.96
N TRP A 231 -10.19 2.11 12.89
CA TRP A 231 -11.64 2.27 12.93
C TRP A 231 -12.32 0.96 13.27
N GLN A 232 -12.62 0.79 14.56
CA GLN A 232 -13.28 -0.38 15.08
C GLN A 232 -14.43 0.06 15.97
N ARG A 233 -15.61 -0.55 15.79
CA ARG A 233 -16.69 -0.48 16.76
C ARG A 233 -16.58 -1.69 17.65
N VAL A 234 -16.23 -1.48 18.91
CA VAL A 234 -16.05 -2.55 19.89
C VAL A 234 -16.99 -2.30 21.08
N GLU A 235 -17.44 -3.39 21.70
CA GLU A 235 -18.32 -3.32 22.87
C GLU A 235 -17.51 -3.07 24.16
N ASP A 236 -16.35 -3.72 24.29
CA ASP A 236 -15.44 -3.58 25.42
C ASP A 236 -14.03 -3.13 24.98
N PRO A 237 -13.80 -1.82 24.80
CA PRO A 237 -12.48 -1.30 24.42
C PRO A 237 -11.44 -1.36 25.54
N ASP A 238 -11.83 -1.69 26.77
CA ASP A 238 -10.92 -1.77 27.93
C ASP A 238 -10.43 -3.20 28.19
N ALA A 239 -10.81 -4.15 27.34
CA ALA A 239 -10.31 -5.51 27.41
C ALA A 239 -8.77 -5.51 27.48
N PRO A 240 -8.16 -6.36 28.33
CA PRO A 240 -6.71 -6.37 28.51
C PRO A 240 -5.96 -6.49 27.18
N LEU A 241 -4.88 -5.71 27.03
CA LEU A 241 -4.01 -5.63 25.84
C LEU A 241 -4.67 -5.05 24.57
N TYR A 242 -5.97 -4.79 24.56
CA TYR A 242 -6.67 -4.42 23.32
C TYR A 242 -6.34 -3.00 22.87
N TRP A 243 -6.32 -2.04 23.78
CA TRP A 243 -6.01 -0.66 23.47
C TRP A 243 -4.50 -0.37 23.48
N MET A 244 -4.08 0.58 22.63
CA MET A 244 -2.71 1.10 22.59
C MET A 244 -2.74 2.59 22.24
N TRP A 245 -1.81 3.33 22.85
CA TRP A 245 -1.82 4.79 22.80
C TRP A 245 -1.54 5.46 21.45
N PRO A 246 -0.84 4.85 20.46
CA PRO A 246 -0.56 5.51 19.18
C PRO A 246 -1.80 6.01 18.42
N THR A 247 -2.98 5.51 18.79
CA THR A 247 -4.28 5.90 18.21
C THR A 247 -4.98 7.06 18.93
N ASP A 248 -4.45 7.54 20.05
CA ASP A 248 -4.94 8.71 20.78
C ASP A 248 -4.26 9.99 20.29
N ALA A 249 -5.03 11.05 20.03
CA ALA A 249 -4.51 12.33 19.57
C ALA A 249 -3.58 13.06 20.57
N ARG A 250 -3.66 12.70 21.86
CA ARG A 250 -2.77 13.21 22.93
C ARG A 250 -1.43 12.47 23.00
N GLY A 251 -1.35 11.29 22.37
CA GLY A 251 -0.15 10.47 22.38
C GLY A 251 0.99 11.14 21.63
N ILE A 252 2.21 10.84 22.07
CA ILE A 252 3.46 11.34 21.48
C ILE A 252 3.55 10.97 20.00
N ASP A 253 3.52 11.95 19.10
CA ASP A 253 3.40 11.68 17.66
C ASP A 253 4.73 11.43 16.96
N GLY A 254 5.84 11.87 17.55
CA GLY A 254 7.20 11.70 17.04
C GLY A 254 7.68 12.81 16.12
N LEU A 255 6.91 13.88 15.92
CA LEU A 255 7.28 15.02 15.05
C LEU A 255 7.93 16.15 15.86
N TYR A 256 9.13 16.55 15.45
CA TYR A 256 9.92 17.55 16.15
C TYR A 256 10.56 18.57 15.20
N GLU A 257 10.41 19.85 15.54
CA GLU A 257 11.09 20.96 14.89
C GLU A 257 12.54 21.04 15.38
N CYS A 258 13.48 21.21 14.45
CA CYS A 258 14.91 21.31 14.69
C CYS A 258 15.40 22.77 14.67
N ALA A 259 16.66 23.01 15.02
CA ALA A 259 17.25 24.35 15.11
C ALA A 259 17.23 25.15 13.80
N ASP A 260 17.17 24.46 12.66
CA ASP A 260 17.13 25.01 11.30
C ASP A 260 15.69 25.24 10.79
N GLY A 261 14.67 25.09 11.64
CA GLY A 261 13.26 25.19 11.25
C GLY A 261 12.77 24.00 10.42
N ARG A 262 13.63 23.00 10.18
CA ARG A 262 13.25 21.73 9.52
C ARG A 262 12.67 20.78 10.55
N TRP A 263 11.91 19.81 10.08
CA TRP A 263 11.26 18.82 10.95
C TRP A 263 11.85 17.44 10.75
N VAL A 264 11.84 16.64 11.81
CA VAL A 264 12.16 15.21 11.79
C VAL A 264 11.02 14.41 12.38
N HIS A 265 10.87 13.18 11.93
CA HIS A 265 9.98 12.20 12.50
C HIS A 265 10.80 11.07 13.14
N HIS A 266 10.74 10.97 14.46
CA HIS A 266 11.36 9.92 15.24
C HIS A 266 10.29 8.94 15.74
N TRP A 267 10.18 7.79 15.08
CA TRP A 267 9.29 6.71 15.49
C TRP A 267 10.08 5.56 16.12
N THR A 268 9.55 4.93 17.17
CA THR A 268 10.31 4.18 18.20
C THR A 268 11.15 5.09 19.10
N ILE A 269 10.44 6.02 19.75
CA ILE A 269 11.01 7.11 20.55
C ILE A 269 11.87 6.56 21.70
N ARG A 270 13.07 7.12 21.84
CA ARG A 270 14.05 6.82 22.88
C ARG A 270 14.43 8.08 23.64
N PRO A 271 13.72 8.42 24.72
CA PRO A 271 13.88 9.71 25.39
C PRO A 271 15.30 9.93 25.92
N SER A 272 15.91 8.93 26.54
CA SER A 272 17.27 9.06 27.09
C SER A 272 18.30 9.22 25.97
N TRP A 273 18.12 8.55 24.84
CA TRP A 273 18.95 8.78 23.65
C TRP A 273 18.85 10.24 23.15
N VAL A 274 17.63 10.76 22.99
CA VAL A 274 17.40 12.14 22.53
C VAL A 274 18.00 13.15 23.53
N LEU A 275 17.72 12.98 24.82
CA LEU A 275 18.21 13.88 25.86
C LEU A 275 19.74 13.80 26.00
N GLY A 276 20.32 12.61 25.84
CA GLY A 276 21.77 12.39 25.83
C GLY A 276 22.45 13.06 24.63
N CYS A 277 21.89 12.90 23.43
CA CYS A 277 22.31 13.65 22.24
C CYS A 277 22.30 15.16 22.50
N ALA A 278 21.21 15.67 23.06
CA ALA A 278 20.99 17.08 23.36
C ALA A 278 21.87 17.66 24.49
N ALA A 279 22.65 16.83 25.18
CA ALA A 279 23.63 17.29 26.17
C ALA A 279 24.93 17.82 25.54
N GLY A 280 25.15 17.53 24.25
CA GLY A 280 26.29 18.07 23.50
C GLY A 280 26.24 19.58 23.36
N ALA A 281 27.41 20.23 23.32
CA ALA A 281 27.51 21.69 23.29
C ALA A 281 27.30 22.29 21.89
N SER A 282 27.91 21.68 20.86
CA SER A 282 27.88 22.17 19.47
C SER A 282 27.34 21.14 18.47
N GLU A 283 27.31 19.87 18.86
CA GLU A 283 26.83 18.74 18.05
C GLU A 283 26.17 17.68 18.93
N PRO A 284 25.27 16.84 18.39
CA PRO A 284 24.70 15.72 19.13
C PRO A 284 25.80 14.77 19.63
N THR A 285 25.73 14.39 20.89
CA THR A 285 26.62 13.39 21.50
C THR A 285 25.83 12.12 21.85
N PRO A 286 25.61 11.21 20.88
CA PRO A 286 24.72 10.07 21.08
C PRO A 286 25.25 9.12 22.15
N PRO A 287 24.42 8.78 23.17
CA PRO A 287 24.78 7.73 24.11
C PRO A 287 24.75 6.37 23.41
N LYS A 288 25.46 5.39 23.98
CA LYS A 288 25.38 4.01 23.50
C LYS A 288 23.96 3.48 23.72
N VAL A 289 23.39 2.90 22.67
CA VAL A 289 22.07 2.26 22.69
C VAL A 289 22.17 0.88 22.06
N ASP A 290 21.54 -0.11 22.68
CA ASP A 290 21.35 -1.43 22.07
C ASP A 290 19.97 -1.48 21.40
N VAL A 291 19.90 -1.05 20.14
CA VAL A 291 18.65 -1.05 19.36
C VAL A 291 18.14 -2.47 19.04
N ALA A 292 18.93 -3.51 19.32
CA ALA A 292 18.54 -4.90 19.17
C ALA A 292 18.03 -5.52 20.49
N ALA A 293 18.14 -4.80 21.61
CA ALA A 293 17.59 -5.23 22.89
C ALA A 293 16.07 -5.44 22.75
N ARG A 294 15.62 -6.62 23.16
CA ARG A 294 14.20 -6.97 23.14
C ARG A 294 13.41 -6.07 24.10
N ASP A 295 13.90 -5.97 25.33
CA ASP A 295 13.28 -5.22 26.42
C ASP A 295 14.10 -3.93 26.64
N ASP A 296 14.13 -3.08 25.60
CA ASP A 296 14.83 -1.78 25.62
C ASP A 296 14.10 -0.84 26.59
N PRO A 297 14.64 -0.55 27.78
CA PRO A 297 13.94 0.23 28.80
C PRO A 297 13.84 1.72 28.44
N ASP A 298 14.60 2.18 27.44
CA ASP A 298 14.50 3.56 26.94
C ASP A 298 13.46 3.70 25.83
N ARG A 299 13.06 2.59 25.19
CA ARG A 299 12.05 2.67 24.14
C ARG A 299 10.68 2.84 24.78
N LEU A 300 10.02 3.96 24.48
CA LEU A 300 8.59 4.10 24.80
C LEU A 300 7.83 2.99 24.05
N SER A 301 7.28 2.06 24.83
CA SER A 301 6.43 1.00 24.34
C SER A 301 5.13 1.61 23.82
N MET A 302 4.35 0.81 23.08
CA MET A 302 3.00 1.21 22.67
C MET A 302 1.94 0.86 23.73
N GLU A 303 2.37 0.38 24.90
CA GLU A 303 1.49 -0.06 25.98
C GLU A 303 0.80 1.13 26.65
N PRO A 304 -0.45 0.98 27.10
CA PRO A 304 -1.21 2.04 27.77
C PRO A 304 -0.45 2.80 28.86
N GLU A 305 0.44 2.14 29.58
CA GLU A 305 1.23 2.66 30.70
C GLU A 305 2.19 3.77 30.24
N ASP A 306 2.78 3.63 29.05
CA ASP A 306 3.72 4.61 28.49
C ASP A 306 3.02 5.81 27.84
N PHE A 307 1.68 5.78 27.75
CA PHE A 307 0.90 6.91 27.28
C PHE A 307 1.18 8.18 28.08
N LEU A 308 1.19 8.06 29.41
CA LEU A 308 1.40 9.20 30.31
C LEU A 308 2.83 9.71 30.21
N ALA A 309 3.80 8.79 30.17
CA ALA A 309 5.20 9.15 29.98
C ALA A 309 5.38 9.95 28.69
N GLY A 310 4.82 9.48 27.57
CA GLY A 310 4.87 10.17 26.28
C GLY A 310 4.30 11.59 26.31
N ILE A 311 3.14 11.79 26.97
CA ILE A 311 2.50 13.11 27.12
C ILE A 311 3.44 14.12 27.80
N PHE A 312 4.06 13.72 28.92
CA PHE A 312 4.87 14.63 29.72
C PHE A 312 6.31 14.77 29.22
N LEU A 313 6.82 13.80 28.46
CA LEU A 313 8.14 13.88 27.83
C LEU A 313 8.13 14.78 26.59
N GLN A 314 6.99 14.93 25.91
CA GLN A 314 6.91 15.64 24.64
C GLN A 314 7.56 17.04 24.66
N PRO A 315 7.27 17.94 25.63
CA PRO A 315 7.90 19.28 25.65
C PRO A 315 9.43 19.23 25.86
N LEU A 316 9.92 18.24 26.62
CA LEU A 316 11.36 18.05 26.85
C LEU A 316 12.07 17.61 25.57
N LEU A 317 11.44 16.70 24.81
CA LEU A 317 11.96 16.23 23.54
C LEU A 317 11.92 17.32 22.47
N GLU A 318 10.86 18.13 22.42
CA GLU A 318 10.80 19.31 21.54
C GLU A 318 11.92 20.31 21.84
N ALA A 319 12.14 20.64 23.11
CA ALA A 319 13.24 21.51 23.51
C ALA A 319 14.61 20.91 23.15
N ALA A 320 14.76 19.60 23.25
CA ALA A 320 15.98 18.89 22.87
C ALA A 320 16.23 18.97 21.35
N PHE A 321 15.23 18.64 20.52
CA PHE A 321 15.36 18.65 19.06
C PHE A 321 15.71 20.03 18.50
N ARG A 322 15.20 21.11 19.12
CA ARG A 322 15.54 22.51 18.76
C ARG A 322 17.00 22.91 18.96
N LYS A 323 17.84 22.08 19.60
CA LYS A 323 19.26 22.40 19.81
C LYS A 323 20.15 22.19 18.59
N PHE A 324 19.77 21.27 17.69
CA PHE A 324 20.58 20.90 16.53
C PHE A 324 19.74 20.88 15.26
N THR A 325 20.43 20.98 14.12
CA THR A 325 19.79 20.93 12.80
C THR A 325 19.22 19.54 12.50
N SER A 326 18.24 19.46 11.60
CA SER A 326 17.68 18.18 11.16
C SER A 326 18.75 17.22 10.64
N ALA A 327 19.73 17.70 9.87
CA ALA A 327 20.82 16.89 9.34
C ALA A 327 21.71 16.29 10.45
N GLN A 328 22.01 17.06 11.50
CA GLN A 328 22.79 16.55 12.65
C GLN A 328 22.04 15.45 13.40
N TRP A 329 20.72 15.60 13.59
CA TRP A 329 19.89 14.57 14.23
C TRP A 329 19.81 13.29 13.41
N VAL A 330 19.64 13.40 12.09
CA VAL A 330 19.62 12.25 11.18
C VAL A 330 20.96 11.51 11.23
N ALA A 331 22.09 12.22 11.15
CA ALA A 331 23.41 11.60 11.23
C ALA A 331 23.64 10.89 12.58
N ALA A 332 23.23 11.49 13.70
CA ALA A 332 23.33 10.87 15.02
C ALA A 332 22.47 9.60 15.12
N ALA A 333 21.26 9.62 14.55
CA ALA A 333 20.35 8.49 14.54
C ALA A 333 20.89 7.34 13.69
N GLU A 334 21.42 7.63 12.49
CA GLU A 334 22.08 6.65 11.62
C GLU A 334 23.26 5.99 12.32
N ALA A 335 24.13 6.77 12.97
CA ALA A 335 25.28 6.24 13.72
C ALA A 335 24.86 5.34 14.90
N SER A 336 23.66 5.57 15.45
CA SER A 336 23.11 4.81 16.59
C SER A 336 22.21 3.65 16.16
N GLY A 337 21.88 3.53 14.86
CA GLY A 337 20.87 2.60 14.36
C GLY A 337 19.44 2.91 14.81
N VAL A 338 19.17 4.17 15.19
CA VAL A 338 17.88 4.67 15.65
C VAL A 338 17.04 5.14 14.45
N GLY A 339 15.73 4.85 14.46
CA GLY A 339 14.81 5.26 13.39
C GLY A 339 14.40 6.72 13.49
N LEU A 340 14.96 7.56 12.62
CA LEU A 340 14.64 8.98 12.53
C LEU A 340 14.81 9.42 11.08
N ALA A 341 13.83 10.16 10.55
CA ALA A 341 13.89 10.67 9.18
C ALA A 341 13.53 12.16 9.10
N PRO A 342 14.14 12.93 8.19
CA PRO A 342 13.72 14.30 7.93
C PRO A 342 12.34 14.30 7.24
N VAL A 343 11.49 15.25 7.63
CA VAL A 343 10.26 15.55 6.89
C VAL A 343 10.65 16.35 5.65
N ARG A 344 10.19 15.90 4.49
CA ARG A 344 10.52 16.47 3.19
C ARG A 344 9.30 17.03 2.50
N SER A 345 9.49 18.05 1.68
CA SER A 345 8.52 18.39 0.64
C SER A 345 8.51 17.31 -0.46
N PRO A 346 7.42 17.17 -1.24
CA PRO A 346 7.43 16.29 -2.41
C PRO A 346 8.53 16.62 -3.42
N ALA A 347 8.90 17.90 -3.55
CA ALA A 347 10.00 18.33 -4.42
C ALA A 347 11.35 17.76 -3.97
N GLU A 348 11.63 17.78 -2.67
CA GLU A 348 12.84 17.17 -2.10
C GLU A 348 12.81 15.64 -2.20
N ALA A 349 11.64 15.02 -2.00
CA ALA A 349 11.47 13.57 -2.16
C ALA A 349 11.78 13.14 -3.60
N LEU A 350 11.23 13.82 -4.61
CA LEU A 350 11.49 13.55 -6.03
C LEU A 350 12.93 13.86 -6.47
N ALA A 351 13.70 14.57 -5.64
CA ALA A 351 15.09 14.90 -5.90
C ALA A 351 16.09 14.07 -5.09
N ASP A 352 15.63 13.14 -4.23
CA ASP A 352 16.50 12.33 -3.40
C ASP A 352 17.37 11.38 -4.26
N PRO A 353 18.72 11.44 -4.13
CA PRO A 353 19.62 10.59 -4.91
C PRO A 353 19.42 9.09 -4.68
N SER A 354 19.14 8.65 -3.45
CA SER A 354 18.89 7.23 -3.14
C SER A 354 17.58 6.74 -3.77
N PHE A 355 16.55 7.59 -3.85
CA PHE A 355 15.31 7.23 -4.56
C PHE A 355 15.52 7.09 -6.06
N LEU A 356 16.39 7.92 -6.63
CA LEU A 356 16.78 7.82 -8.04
C LEU A 356 17.64 6.58 -8.32
N GLU A 357 18.59 6.29 -7.42
CA GLU A 357 19.50 5.14 -7.54
C GLU A 357 18.76 3.79 -7.42
N ASP A 358 17.79 3.66 -6.51
CA ASP A 358 16.99 2.43 -6.37
C ASP A 358 15.83 2.35 -7.39
N GLY A 359 15.52 3.46 -8.07
CA GLY A 359 14.41 3.55 -9.00
C GLY A 359 13.04 3.72 -8.33
N CYS A 360 12.98 4.08 -7.04
CA CYS A 360 11.76 4.57 -6.39
C CYS A 360 11.23 5.83 -7.08
N VAL A 361 12.13 6.68 -7.58
CA VAL A 361 11.83 7.82 -8.46
C VAL A 361 12.53 7.58 -9.79
N VAL A 362 11.82 7.85 -10.88
CA VAL A 362 12.35 7.77 -12.24
C VAL A 362 12.13 9.08 -12.97
N GLU A 363 12.96 9.35 -13.96
CA GLU A 363 12.82 10.47 -14.87
C GLU A 363 12.31 9.97 -16.24
N VAL A 364 11.19 10.52 -16.69
CA VAL A 364 10.57 10.15 -17.98
C VAL A 364 10.49 11.39 -18.86
N ALA A 365 10.99 11.28 -20.09
CA ALA A 365 10.89 12.34 -21.08
C ALA A 365 9.46 12.46 -21.62
N ASP A 366 8.69 13.43 -21.12
CA ASP A 366 7.38 13.76 -21.65
C ASP A 366 7.50 14.64 -22.91
N PRO A 367 6.77 14.32 -23.99
CA PRO A 367 6.91 15.00 -25.28
C PRO A 367 6.43 16.46 -25.29
N GLU A 368 5.67 16.90 -24.28
CA GLU A 368 5.07 18.25 -24.25
C GLU A 368 5.69 19.13 -23.16
N VAL A 369 6.01 18.58 -21.99
CA VAL A 369 6.53 19.36 -20.85
C VAL A 369 7.99 19.07 -20.50
N GLY A 370 8.66 18.19 -21.25
CA GLY A 370 10.06 17.81 -21.01
C GLY A 370 10.21 16.71 -19.95
N PRO A 371 11.40 16.55 -19.34
CA PRO A 371 11.63 15.50 -18.35
C PRO A 371 10.78 15.72 -17.10
N ILE A 372 10.09 14.66 -16.65
CA ILE A 372 9.29 14.63 -15.43
C ILE A 372 9.89 13.59 -14.49
N ARG A 373 10.17 13.97 -13.24
CA ARG A 373 10.46 13.03 -12.16
C ARG A 373 9.18 12.62 -11.44
N HIS A 374 8.97 11.33 -11.28
CA HIS A 374 7.82 10.76 -10.59
C HIS A 374 8.14 9.35 -10.07
N LEU A 375 7.23 8.73 -9.31
CA LEU A 375 7.40 7.38 -8.76
C LEU A 375 7.84 6.35 -9.83
N GLY A 376 8.64 5.36 -9.48
CA GLY A 376 9.02 4.24 -10.36
C GLY A 376 8.02 3.07 -10.32
N PRO A 377 8.43 1.86 -10.72
CA PRO A 377 7.62 0.65 -10.54
C PRO A 377 7.37 0.36 -9.05
N LEU A 378 6.11 0.03 -8.69
CA LEU A 378 5.72 -0.21 -7.29
C LEU A 378 6.00 -1.63 -6.78
N LEU A 379 6.23 -2.56 -7.70
CA LEU A 379 6.35 -3.99 -7.43
C LEU A 379 7.69 -4.50 -7.94
N GLU A 380 8.32 -5.38 -7.17
CA GLU A 380 9.58 -6.00 -7.53
C GLU A 380 9.42 -7.49 -7.77
N PHE A 381 10.12 -8.00 -8.78
CA PHE A 381 10.10 -9.39 -9.22
C PHE A 381 11.51 -9.81 -9.62
N SER A 382 12.01 -10.92 -9.09
CA SER A 382 13.38 -11.38 -9.35
C SER A 382 13.57 -11.95 -10.77
N GLU A 383 12.54 -12.60 -11.33
CA GLU A 383 12.61 -13.24 -12.66
C GLU A 383 11.90 -12.43 -13.75
N THR A 384 10.88 -11.64 -13.37
CA THR A 384 10.06 -10.86 -14.32
C THR A 384 9.99 -9.38 -13.92
N PRO A 385 11.13 -8.65 -13.90
CA PRO A 385 11.18 -7.29 -13.38
C PRO A 385 10.25 -6.34 -14.15
N GLY A 386 9.51 -5.52 -13.42
CA GLY A 386 8.73 -4.42 -13.97
C GLY A 386 9.60 -3.23 -14.40
N GLN A 387 9.10 -2.40 -15.30
CA GLN A 387 9.78 -1.21 -15.79
C GLN A 387 8.79 -0.17 -16.33
N VAL A 388 9.15 1.10 -16.21
CA VAL A 388 8.37 2.20 -16.83
C VAL A 388 8.66 2.21 -18.34
N CYS A 389 7.62 2.00 -19.15
CA CYS A 389 7.75 1.79 -20.60
C CYS A 389 7.58 3.07 -21.46
N GLY A 390 7.92 4.25 -20.92
CA GLY A 390 7.86 5.55 -21.63
C GLY A 390 6.75 6.49 -21.12
N PRO A 391 6.59 7.68 -21.75
CA PRO A 391 5.65 8.71 -21.29
C PRO A 391 4.19 8.32 -21.52
N ALA A 392 3.27 9.15 -21.02
CA ALA A 392 1.87 9.03 -21.40
C ALA A 392 1.69 9.35 -22.89
N PRO A 393 0.85 8.58 -23.62
CA PRO A 393 0.55 8.87 -25.02
C PRO A 393 -0.31 10.13 -25.13
N ARG A 394 -0.19 10.86 -26.23
CA ARG A 394 -1.17 11.89 -26.57
C ARG A 394 -2.55 11.26 -26.83
N PRO A 395 -3.66 11.97 -26.54
CA PRO A 395 -4.99 11.47 -26.86
C PRO A 395 -5.10 11.05 -28.33
N GLY A 396 -5.50 9.81 -28.56
CA GLY A 396 -5.68 9.24 -29.89
C GLY A 396 -4.40 8.93 -30.67
N GLN A 397 -3.22 9.01 -30.06
CA GLN A 397 -1.91 8.76 -30.70
C GLN A 397 -1.85 7.43 -31.47
N ASP A 398 -2.51 6.39 -30.98
CA ASP A 398 -2.49 5.04 -31.53
C ASP A 398 -3.80 4.65 -32.24
N THR A 399 -4.71 5.60 -32.47
CA THR A 399 -6.07 5.31 -32.98
C THR A 399 -6.05 4.46 -34.24
N ALA A 400 -5.30 4.85 -35.27
CA ALA A 400 -5.24 4.12 -36.53
C ALA A 400 -4.75 2.67 -36.34
N ARG A 401 -3.74 2.47 -35.51
CA ARG A 401 -3.19 1.15 -35.19
C ARG A 401 -4.20 0.29 -34.43
N VAL A 402 -4.86 0.85 -33.43
CA VAL A 402 -5.86 0.13 -32.62
C VAL A 402 -7.10 -0.21 -33.44
N LEU A 403 -7.54 0.67 -34.35
CA LEU A 403 -8.62 0.37 -35.29
C LEU A 403 -8.27 -0.76 -36.27
N ALA A 404 -7.03 -0.80 -36.76
CA ALA A 404 -6.54 -1.91 -37.56
C ALA A 404 -6.49 -3.23 -36.77
N GLU A 405 -6.04 -3.19 -35.50
CA GLU A 405 -6.09 -4.35 -34.58
C GLU A 405 -7.54 -4.84 -34.37
N ALA A 406 -8.51 -3.93 -34.25
CA ALA A 406 -9.93 -4.25 -34.11
C ALA A 406 -10.56 -4.85 -35.38
N ALA A 407 -10.00 -4.55 -36.55
CA ALA A 407 -10.47 -5.08 -37.83
C ALA A 407 -9.88 -6.47 -38.14
N ALA A 408 -8.74 -6.81 -37.52
CA ALA A 408 -8.10 -8.11 -37.71
C ALA A 408 -8.92 -9.25 -37.05
N PRO A 409 -9.02 -10.43 -37.69
CA PRO A 409 -9.64 -11.59 -37.07
C PRO A 409 -8.86 -11.98 -35.80
N THR A 410 -9.51 -11.92 -34.65
CA THR A 410 -8.93 -12.41 -33.40
C THR A 410 -9.62 -13.70 -33.00
N PRO A 411 -8.89 -14.82 -32.87
CA PRO A 411 -9.47 -16.05 -32.33
C PRO A 411 -9.97 -15.77 -30.92
N VAL A 412 -11.27 -15.95 -30.67
CA VAL A 412 -11.80 -15.97 -29.31
C VAL A 412 -11.37 -17.29 -28.70
N PRO A 413 -10.53 -17.31 -27.65
CA PRO A 413 -10.17 -18.56 -27.03
C PRO A 413 -11.42 -19.12 -26.34
N ALA A 414 -11.84 -20.32 -26.74
CA ALA A 414 -12.96 -21.00 -26.11
C ALA A 414 -12.67 -21.15 -24.60
N ALA A 415 -13.65 -20.84 -23.75
CA ALA A 415 -13.59 -21.29 -22.37
C ALA A 415 -13.64 -22.83 -22.38
N THR A 416 -12.78 -23.46 -21.59
CA THR A 416 -12.87 -24.91 -21.35
C THR A 416 -14.20 -25.18 -20.65
N ALA A 417 -15.06 -26.00 -21.26
CA ALA A 417 -16.40 -26.31 -20.76
C ALA A 417 -16.39 -27.02 -19.39
N GLU A 418 -15.24 -27.57 -18.98
CA GLU A 418 -15.02 -28.34 -17.75
C GLU A 418 -14.13 -27.61 -16.72
N GLY A 419 -14.17 -26.28 -16.69
CA GLY A 419 -13.43 -25.52 -15.68
C GLY A 419 -13.96 -25.75 -14.27
N SER A 420 -13.14 -26.28 -13.35
CA SER A 420 -13.48 -26.34 -11.93
C SER A 420 -13.82 -24.95 -11.39
N THR A 421 -14.87 -24.81 -10.59
CA THR A 421 -15.13 -23.57 -9.86
C THR A 421 -14.18 -23.46 -8.68
N LEU A 422 -13.58 -22.28 -8.49
CA LEU A 422 -12.86 -21.96 -7.26
C LEU A 422 -13.78 -21.20 -6.32
N ALA A 423 -13.84 -21.64 -5.06
CA ALA A 423 -14.56 -20.89 -4.02
C ALA A 423 -13.94 -19.51 -3.79
N HIS A 424 -12.61 -19.43 -3.88
CA HIS A 424 -11.83 -18.20 -3.72
C HIS A 424 -10.63 -18.16 -4.68
N PRO A 425 -10.14 -16.97 -5.08
CA PRO A 425 -9.03 -16.85 -6.03
C PRO A 425 -7.71 -17.49 -5.57
N LEU A 426 -7.47 -17.56 -4.26
CA LEU A 426 -6.29 -18.21 -3.67
C LEU A 426 -6.61 -19.56 -3.00
N ALA A 427 -7.76 -20.17 -3.31
CA ALA A 427 -8.09 -21.50 -2.81
C ALA A 427 -6.97 -22.50 -3.15
N GLY A 428 -6.58 -23.29 -2.14
CA GLY A 428 -5.50 -24.28 -2.24
C GLY A 428 -4.08 -23.72 -2.07
N VAL A 429 -3.90 -22.40 -1.94
CA VAL A 429 -2.59 -21.78 -1.69
C VAL A 429 -2.30 -21.78 -0.19
N ARG A 430 -1.11 -22.24 0.21
CA ARG A 430 -0.61 -22.17 1.59
C ARG A 430 0.43 -21.08 1.76
N VAL A 431 0.24 -20.23 2.75
CA VAL A 431 1.14 -19.10 3.05
C VAL A 431 1.72 -19.26 4.44
N LEU A 432 3.05 -19.19 4.54
CA LEU A 432 3.75 -19.07 5.81
C LEU A 432 4.11 -17.59 6.06
N ASP A 433 3.56 -17.02 7.12
CA ASP A 433 3.69 -15.60 7.47
C ASP A 433 4.64 -15.42 8.66
N LEU A 434 5.86 -14.98 8.35
CA LEU A 434 6.92 -14.60 9.29
C LEU A 434 6.95 -13.08 9.55
N GLY A 435 5.98 -12.33 9.02
CA GLY A 435 5.92 -10.88 9.14
C GLY A 435 5.82 -10.39 10.58
N LEU A 436 6.37 -9.22 10.84
CA LEU A 436 6.37 -8.52 12.12
C LEU A 436 5.70 -7.15 11.98
N GLY A 437 5.19 -6.59 13.08
CA GLY A 437 4.51 -5.30 13.06
C GLY A 437 3.24 -5.33 12.21
N VAL A 438 3.05 -4.34 11.34
CA VAL A 438 1.80 -4.15 10.58
C VAL A 438 1.90 -4.67 9.15
N ALA A 439 2.77 -4.11 8.31
CA ALA A 439 2.79 -4.40 6.87
C ALA A 439 2.90 -5.92 6.58
N GLY A 440 3.81 -6.63 7.25
CA GLY A 440 4.00 -8.07 7.05
C GLY A 440 2.75 -8.89 7.37
N PRO A 441 2.25 -8.89 8.63
CA PRO A 441 1.06 -9.66 9.00
C PRO A 441 -0.19 -9.27 8.22
N PHE A 442 -0.34 -7.99 7.86
CA PHE A 442 -1.45 -7.52 7.05
C PHE A 442 -1.39 -8.07 5.61
N THR A 443 -0.20 -8.29 5.03
CA THR A 443 -0.07 -9.03 3.76
C THR A 443 -0.66 -10.43 3.88
N GLY A 444 -0.28 -11.17 4.94
CA GLY A 444 -0.84 -12.49 5.22
C GLY A 444 -2.37 -12.45 5.37
N ARG A 445 -2.91 -11.44 6.04
CA ARG A 445 -4.36 -11.22 6.19
C ARG A 445 -5.06 -10.99 4.85
N VAL A 446 -4.50 -10.14 3.98
CA VAL A 446 -5.08 -9.87 2.65
C VAL A 446 -5.11 -11.15 1.81
N LEU A 447 -4.08 -11.99 1.89
CA LEU A 447 -4.05 -13.29 1.22
C LEU A 447 -5.10 -14.26 1.80
N ALA A 448 -5.31 -14.26 3.12
CA ALA A 448 -6.36 -15.02 3.78
C ALA A 448 -7.77 -14.55 3.36
N ASP A 449 -7.99 -13.25 3.24
CA ASP A 449 -9.25 -12.66 2.74
C ASP A 449 -9.54 -13.09 1.28
N LEU A 450 -8.51 -13.43 0.50
CA LEU A 450 -8.62 -14.02 -0.85
C LEU A 450 -8.68 -15.57 -0.86
N GLY A 451 -8.77 -16.20 0.31
CA GLY A 451 -9.00 -17.64 0.50
C GLY A 451 -7.74 -18.51 0.60
N ALA A 452 -6.56 -17.92 0.83
CA ALA A 452 -5.36 -18.70 1.13
C ALA A 452 -5.41 -19.28 2.56
N ASP A 453 -4.79 -20.45 2.76
CA ASP A 453 -4.56 -21.02 4.09
C ASP A 453 -3.28 -20.43 4.67
N VAL A 454 -3.42 -19.53 5.64
CA VAL A 454 -2.30 -18.74 6.17
C VAL A 454 -1.96 -19.16 7.59
N VAL A 455 -0.70 -19.53 7.80
CA VAL A 455 -0.11 -19.83 9.12
C VAL A 455 0.85 -18.73 9.53
N LYS A 456 0.50 -17.99 10.58
CA LYS A 456 1.37 -17.00 11.22
C LYS A 456 2.33 -17.68 12.20
N VAL A 457 3.63 -17.44 12.04
CA VAL A 457 4.63 -17.83 13.03
C VAL A 457 4.91 -16.66 13.96
N ASN A 458 4.67 -16.84 15.25
CA ASN A 458 4.91 -15.84 16.28
C ASN A 458 6.14 -16.19 17.11
N ALA A 459 6.77 -15.17 17.70
CA ALA A 459 7.71 -15.39 18.79
C ALA A 459 6.95 -15.84 20.05
N LEU A 460 7.65 -16.53 20.97
CA LEU A 460 7.05 -17.02 22.21
C LEU A 460 6.53 -15.93 23.17
N HIS A 461 6.95 -14.67 22.96
CA HIS A 461 6.78 -13.58 23.93
C HIS A 461 6.21 -12.30 23.30
N ASP A 462 5.41 -12.42 22.25
CA ASP A 462 4.80 -11.27 21.55
C ASP A 462 3.31 -11.11 21.88
N GLY A 463 2.94 -11.40 23.14
CA GLY A 463 1.54 -11.44 23.58
C GLY A 463 0.83 -10.09 23.48
N LEU A 464 1.52 -9.00 23.82
CA LEU A 464 0.99 -7.64 23.70
C LEU A 464 0.59 -7.33 22.26
N TRP A 465 1.53 -7.40 21.31
CA TRP A 465 1.26 -7.02 19.93
C TRP A 465 0.06 -7.77 19.38
N ASN A 466 0.04 -9.10 19.57
CA ASN A 466 -1.01 -9.97 19.07
C ASN A 466 -2.38 -9.77 19.74
N GLY A 467 -2.41 -9.22 20.96
CA GLY A 467 -3.63 -8.91 21.71
C GLY A 467 -4.24 -7.53 21.37
N THR A 468 -3.45 -6.62 20.79
CA THR A 468 -3.90 -5.25 20.49
C THR A 468 -4.89 -5.20 19.34
N HIS A 469 -5.72 -4.16 19.29
CA HIS A 469 -6.67 -3.92 18.19
C HIS A 469 -5.98 -3.85 16.81
N MET A 470 -4.75 -3.31 16.73
CA MET A 470 -3.95 -3.33 15.50
C MET A 470 -3.43 -4.74 15.17
N GLY A 471 -2.93 -5.47 16.17
CA GLY A 471 -2.51 -6.87 16.01
C GLY A 471 -3.65 -7.77 15.55
N LEU A 472 -4.82 -7.66 16.17
CA LEU A 472 -6.01 -8.42 15.77
C LEU A 472 -6.48 -8.04 14.35
N ALA A 473 -6.48 -6.74 14.02
CA ALA A 473 -6.85 -6.25 12.68
C ALA A 473 -5.92 -6.80 11.59
N THR A 474 -4.62 -6.94 11.88
CA THR A 474 -3.61 -7.49 10.96
C THR A 474 -3.55 -9.01 10.96
N ASN A 475 -4.18 -9.70 11.92
CA ASN A 475 -4.08 -11.15 12.07
C ASN A 475 -5.37 -11.96 11.83
N ARG A 476 -6.52 -11.31 11.62
CA ARG A 476 -7.79 -12.03 11.35
C ARG A 476 -7.68 -13.03 10.19
N GLY A 477 -8.42 -14.13 10.29
CA GLY A 477 -8.48 -15.17 9.25
C GLY A 477 -7.28 -16.11 9.17
N LYS A 478 -6.27 -15.95 10.03
CA LYS A 478 -5.06 -16.78 10.05
C LYS A 478 -5.08 -17.79 11.21
N ARG A 479 -4.40 -18.92 11.01
CA ARG A 479 -3.98 -19.80 12.10
C ARG A 479 -2.61 -19.36 12.59
N SER A 480 -2.27 -19.60 13.85
CA SER A 480 -0.97 -19.20 14.38
C SER A 480 -0.27 -20.32 15.14
N ILE A 481 1.05 -20.27 15.17
CA ILE A 481 1.93 -21.11 15.98
C ILE A 481 3.05 -20.25 16.55
N ALA A 482 3.43 -20.46 17.81
CA ALA A 482 4.58 -19.80 18.40
C ALA A 482 5.80 -20.73 18.35
N LEU A 483 6.94 -20.24 17.85
CA LEU A 483 8.17 -21.02 17.72
C LEU A 483 9.37 -20.27 18.30
N ASP A 484 10.28 -21.00 18.94
CA ASP A 484 11.62 -20.49 19.24
C ASP A 484 12.60 -20.88 18.13
N LEU A 485 12.86 -19.93 17.23
CA LEU A 485 13.77 -20.11 16.09
C LEU A 485 15.25 -20.15 16.50
N LYS A 486 15.58 -20.02 17.79
CA LYS A 486 16.94 -20.24 18.32
C LYS A 486 17.22 -21.70 18.64
N THR A 487 16.20 -22.56 18.63
CA THR A 487 16.33 -23.98 18.95
C THR A 487 16.33 -24.83 17.68
N ALA A 488 17.06 -25.95 17.71
CA ALA A 488 17.04 -26.91 16.61
C ALA A 488 15.64 -27.47 16.35
N GLU A 489 14.83 -27.66 17.40
CA GLU A 489 13.44 -28.11 17.27
C GLU A 489 12.56 -27.07 16.57
N GLY A 490 12.65 -25.80 16.97
CA GLY A 490 11.90 -24.71 16.34
C GLY A 490 12.26 -24.53 14.86
N LEU A 491 13.55 -24.63 14.53
CA LEU A 491 14.02 -24.62 13.13
C LEU A 491 13.51 -25.83 12.35
N ALA A 492 13.51 -27.03 12.94
CA ALA A 492 12.98 -28.23 12.28
C ALA A 492 11.46 -28.14 12.04
N VAL A 493 10.70 -27.50 12.94
CA VAL A 493 9.27 -27.22 12.72
C VAL A 493 9.11 -26.20 11.59
N LEU A 494 9.91 -25.13 11.58
CA LEU A 494 9.89 -24.12 10.53
C LEU A 494 10.15 -24.73 9.15
N ASP A 495 11.18 -25.57 9.02
CA ASP A 495 11.50 -26.26 7.75
C ASP A 495 10.33 -27.11 7.23
N ARG A 496 9.64 -27.85 8.11
CA ARG A 496 8.46 -28.64 7.72
C ARG A 496 7.26 -27.77 7.30
N LEU A 497 7.14 -26.58 7.87
CA LEU A 497 6.12 -25.63 7.45
C LEU A 497 6.46 -25.05 6.07
N ILE A 498 7.72 -24.68 5.84
CA ILE A 498 8.20 -24.16 4.55
C ILE A 498 7.99 -25.20 3.43
N GLU A 499 8.35 -26.46 3.67
CA GLU A 499 8.18 -27.57 2.71
C GLU A 499 6.74 -27.69 2.18
N ARG A 500 5.75 -27.32 3.00
CA ARG A 500 4.32 -27.44 2.68
C ARG A 500 3.70 -26.17 2.15
N SER A 501 4.47 -25.08 2.05
CA SER A 501 3.97 -23.76 1.68
C SER A 501 4.25 -23.42 0.22
N ASP A 502 3.31 -22.67 -0.36
CA ASP A 502 3.43 -22.08 -1.69
C ASP A 502 4.10 -20.71 -1.65
N VAL A 503 3.92 -20.01 -0.54
CA VAL A 503 4.40 -18.65 -0.30
C VAL A 503 5.05 -18.57 1.07
N LEU A 504 6.21 -17.93 1.14
CA LEU A 504 6.81 -17.48 2.40
C LEU A 504 6.86 -15.96 2.37
N THR A 505 6.27 -15.30 3.37
CA THR A 505 6.29 -13.83 3.49
C THR A 505 6.96 -13.39 4.78
N THR A 506 7.81 -12.37 4.68
CA THR A 506 8.55 -11.75 5.77
C THR A 506 8.70 -10.25 5.51
N ASN A 507 9.12 -9.52 6.53
CA ASN A 507 9.56 -8.12 6.43
C ASN A 507 10.81 -7.88 7.27
N TRP A 508 11.65 -8.91 7.39
CA TRP A 508 12.85 -8.85 8.21
C TRP A 508 13.94 -8.02 7.55
N ARG A 509 14.78 -7.44 8.40
CA ARG A 509 15.95 -6.67 7.94
C ARG A 509 16.91 -7.55 7.12
N PRO A 510 17.67 -6.96 6.19
CA PRO A 510 18.68 -7.66 5.42
C PRO A 510 19.60 -8.53 6.29
N GLY A 511 19.84 -9.77 5.85
CA GLY A 511 20.69 -10.76 6.53
C GLY A 511 19.98 -11.57 7.62
N ALA A 512 18.80 -11.18 8.13
CA ALA A 512 18.11 -11.96 9.14
C ALA A 512 17.67 -13.35 8.64
N ALA A 513 17.04 -13.40 7.46
CA ALA A 513 16.63 -14.66 6.83
C ALA A 513 17.84 -15.54 6.44
N ALA A 514 18.92 -14.91 5.96
CA ALA A 514 20.16 -15.60 5.57
C ALA A 514 20.82 -16.36 6.74
N ARG A 515 20.82 -15.77 7.95
CA ARG A 515 21.34 -16.44 9.16
C ARG A 515 20.60 -17.73 9.51
N LEU A 516 19.35 -17.86 9.07
CA LEU A 516 18.52 -19.03 9.30
C LEU A 516 18.47 -19.96 8.06
N GLY A 517 19.14 -19.62 6.97
CA GLY A 517 19.11 -20.39 5.72
C GLY A 517 17.74 -20.39 5.02
N ILE A 518 16.94 -19.35 5.25
CA ILE A 518 15.58 -19.20 4.69
C ILE A 518 15.44 -17.97 3.80
N ASP A 519 16.56 -17.42 3.30
CA ASP A 519 16.50 -16.35 2.29
C ASP A 519 16.08 -16.89 0.92
N ASP A 520 15.82 -15.98 -0.03
CA ASP A 520 15.39 -16.34 -1.38
C ASP A 520 16.35 -17.31 -2.06
N GLU A 521 17.65 -17.04 -1.99
CA GLU A 521 18.66 -17.86 -2.67
C GLU A 521 18.67 -19.30 -2.14
N ALA A 522 18.72 -19.48 -0.82
CA ALA A 522 18.71 -20.80 -0.20
C ALA A 522 17.38 -21.54 -0.44
N LEU A 523 16.25 -20.85 -0.34
CA LEU A 523 14.94 -21.47 -0.51
C LEU A 523 14.62 -21.80 -1.96
N ARG A 524 14.99 -20.97 -2.95
CA ARG A 524 14.75 -21.28 -4.37
C ARG A 524 15.56 -22.48 -4.84
N ALA A 525 16.75 -22.70 -4.28
CA ALA A 525 17.54 -23.91 -4.55
C ALA A 525 16.82 -25.19 -4.08
N ARG A 526 16.11 -25.14 -2.95
CA ARG A 526 15.38 -26.27 -2.35
C ARG A 526 13.95 -26.43 -2.90
N PHE A 527 13.29 -25.30 -3.14
CA PHE A 527 11.88 -25.20 -3.52
C PHE A 527 11.70 -24.25 -4.72
N PRO A 528 12.05 -24.68 -5.95
CA PRO A 528 11.99 -23.83 -7.16
C PRO A 528 10.60 -23.25 -7.50
N ARG A 529 9.53 -23.75 -6.87
CA ARG A 529 8.15 -23.28 -7.02
C ARG A 529 7.72 -22.26 -5.97
N LEU A 530 8.50 -22.05 -4.91
CA LEU A 530 8.14 -21.18 -3.81
C LEU A 530 8.12 -19.71 -4.28
N VAL A 531 7.09 -18.97 -3.88
CA VAL A 531 7.10 -17.51 -3.96
C VAL A 531 7.65 -16.96 -2.64
N TYR A 532 8.80 -16.31 -2.71
CA TYR A 532 9.41 -15.67 -1.54
C TYR A 532 9.08 -14.18 -1.55
N CYS A 533 8.51 -13.65 -0.47
CA CYS A 533 8.21 -12.23 -0.35
C CYS A 533 8.93 -11.61 0.84
N ASN A 534 9.68 -10.53 0.60
CA ASN A 534 10.21 -9.69 1.66
C ASN A 534 9.83 -8.23 1.44
N THR A 535 8.97 -7.67 2.30
CA THR A 535 8.71 -6.22 2.32
C THR A 535 9.76 -5.51 3.15
N ARG A 536 10.09 -4.26 2.79
CA ARG A 536 11.19 -3.51 3.41
C ARG A 536 10.74 -2.17 3.96
N GLY A 537 11.49 -1.65 4.92
CA GLY A 537 11.27 -0.31 5.46
C GLY A 537 11.76 0.80 4.54
N TYR A 538 12.82 0.56 3.76
CA TYR A 538 13.50 1.53 2.91
C TYR A 538 13.75 0.97 1.52
N GLU A 539 14.09 1.86 0.60
CA GLU A 539 14.68 1.57 -0.70
C GLU A 539 15.97 0.74 -0.55
N LYS A 540 16.40 0.08 -1.63
CA LYS A 540 17.72 -0.59 -1.63
C LYS A 540 18.81 0.47 -1.67
N GLY A 541 19.93 0.18 -1.00
CA GLY A 541 21.08 1.09 -0.96
C GLY A 541 21.39 1.58 0.44
N ALA A 542 21.78 2.85 0.56
CA ALA A 542 22.40 3.41 1.75
C ALA A 542 21.54 3.23 3.03
N ARG A 543 20.22 3.40 2.91
CA ARG A 543 19.28 3.30 4.04
C ARG A 543 18.71 1.90 4.28
N SER A 544 19.06 0.90 3.47
CA SER A 544 18.47 -0.45 3.51
C SER A 544 18.63 -1.19 4.86
N ARG A 545 19.60 -0.79 5.67
CA ARG A 545 19.86 -1.36 7.01
C ARG A 545 19.21 -0.57 8.15
N LEU A 546 18.68 0.61 7.87
CA LEU A 546 18.01 1.45 8.85
C LEU A 546 16.63 0.87 9.22
N PRO A 547 16.17 1.08 10.46
CA PRO A 547 14.81 0.70 10.85
C PRO A 547 13.79 1.61 10.18
N GLY A 548 13.05 1.08 9.20
CA GLY A 548 11.96 1.81 8.55
C GLY A 548 10.60 1.53 9.18
N THR A 549 9.78 2.57 9.23
CA THR A 549 8.43 2.58 9.80
C THR A 549 7.51 3.37 8.88
N ASP A 550 6.19 3.21 9.05
CA ASP A 550 5.19 3.98 8.28
C ASP A 550 5.42 5.50 8.40
N GLN A 551 5.86 5.93 9.57
CA GLN A 551 6.16 7.33 9.90
C GLN A 551 7.40 7.86 9.18
N THR A 552 8.51 7.10 9.19
CA THR A 552 9.70 7.51 8.45
C THR A 552 9.45 7.53 6.94
N ALA A 553 8.62 6.61 6.44
CA ALA A 553 8.21 6.60 5.05
C ALA A 553 7.35 7.81 4.68
N ALA A 554 6.34 8.13 5.49
CA ALA A 554 5.48 9.30 5.27
C ALA A 554 6.28 10.62 5.32
N ALA A 555 7.27 10.73 6.22
CA ALA A 555 8.17 11.88 6.33
C ALA A 555 9.03 12.06 5.07
N LEU A 556 9.63 10.97 4.56
CA LEU A 556 10.58 11.02 3.44
C LEU A 556 9.91 11.19 2.07
N THR A 557 8.71 10.65 1.92
CA THR A 557 7.93 10.70 0.66
C THR A 557 7.13 11.98 0.50
N GLY A 558 7.12 12.83 1.54
CA GLY A 558 6.46 14.13 1.55
C GLY A 558 4.96 14.09 1.86
N ALA A 559 4.42 12.93 2.24
CA ALA A 559 3.02 12.79 2.64
C ALA A 559 2.69 13.66 3.87
N GLU A 560 3.56 13.69 4.88
CA GLU A 560 3.32 14.50 6.10
C GLU A 560 3.42 16.00 5.85
N TRP A 561 4.23 16.40 4.87
CA TRP A 561 4.36 17.79 4.45
C TRP A 561 3.12 18.26 3.70
N GLU A 562 2.61 17.44 2.78
CA GLU A 562 1.38 17.72 2.02
C GLU A 562 0.14 17.72 2.91
N ASP A 563 -0.05 16.67 3.71
CA ASP A 563 -1.20 16.58 4.61
C ASP A 563 -1.14 17.66 5.72
N GLY A 564 0.06 18.15 6.05
CA GLY A 564 0.26 19.28 6.98
C GLY A 564 0.06 20.65 6.35
N ALA A 565 -0.08 20.75 5.02
CA ALA A 565 -0.09 22.01 4.29
C ALA A 565 1.12 22.90 4.64
N CYS A 566 2.31 22.31 4.74
CA CYS A 566 3.51 22.99 5.21
C CYS A 566 3.95 24.16 4.32
N GLY A 567 3.61 24.13 3.02
CA GLY A 567 3.85 25.25 2.11
C GLY A 567 3.15 26.56 2.49
N ALA A 568 2.12 26.48 3.35
CA ALA A 568 1.44 27.64 3.92
C ALA A 568 2.00 28.07 5.29
N GLY A 569 3.13 27.50 5.73
CA GLY A 569 3.74 27.79 7.04
C GLY A 569 3.21 26.96 8.21
N ASN A 570 2.43 25.91 7.94
CA ASN A 570 1.92 25.01 8.96
C ASN A 570 2.98 23.94 9.34
N PRO A 571 2.94 23.39 10.57
CA PRO A 571 3.75 22.23 10.93
C PRO A 571 3.34 20.98 10.13
N PRO A 572 4.24 20.01 9.94
CA PRO A 572 3.92 18.75 9.30
C PRO A 572 2.91 17.96 10.12
N PHE A 573 2.21 17.06 9.44
CA PHE A 573 1.09 16.34 9.99
C PHE A 573 1.22 14.85 9.76
N ARG A 574 1.26 14.07 10.86
CA ARG A 574 1.19 12.62 10.80
C ARG A 574 -0.27 12.17 10.62
N SER A 575 -0.57 11.63 9.45
CA SER A 575 -1.83 10.91 9.19
C SER A 575 -2.00 9.72 10.12
N ARG A 576 -3.22 9.53 10.64
CA ARG A 576 -3.60 8.31 11.41
C ARG A 576 -4.05 7.16 10.51
N LEU A 577 -4.06 7.39 9.20
CA LEU A 577 -4.25 6.38 8.19
C LEU A 577 -2.87 5.78 7.90
N ALA A 578 -2.67 4.53 8.30
CA ALA A 578 -1.40 3.82 8.17
C ALA A 578 -1.22 3.28 6.75
N MET A 579 -1.27 4.16 5.75
CA MET A 579 -1.26 3.77 4.34
C MET A 579 0.13 3.39 3.82
N ALA A 580 1.23 3.80 4.46
CA ALA A 580 2.53 3.22 4.10
C ALA A 580 2.54 1.74 4.52
N ASP A 581 2.09 1.41 5.74
CA ASP A 581 1.99 0.01 6.20
C ASP A 581 0.94 -0.81 5.42
N THR A 582 -0.33 -0.38 5.45
CA THR A 582 -1.44 -1.11 4.82
C THR A 582 -1.36 -1.09 3.29
N GLY A 583 -0.86 -0.01 2.69
CA GLY A 583 -0.61 0.08 1.25
C GLY A 583 0.50 -0.86 0.81
N THR A 584 1.64 -0.86 1.50
CA THR A 584 2.75 -1.82 1.26
C THR A 584 2.26 -3.25 1.40
N ALA A 585 1.41 -3.53 2.38
CA ALA A 585 0.87 -4.86 2.58
C ALA A 585 0.01 -5.35 1.40
N VAL A 586 -0.81 -4.45 0.83
CA VAL A 586 -1.64 -4.76 -0.35
C VAL A 586 -0.79 -4.84 -1.62
N LEU A 587 0.20 -3.95 -1.80
CA LEU A 587 1.18 -4.04 -2.89
C LEU A 587 1.95 -5.37 -2.85
N ALA A 588 2.38 -5.81 -1.68
CA ALA A 588 3.00 -7.12 -1.51
C ALA A 588 2.03 -8.26 -1.86
N ALA A 589 0.76 -8.17 -1.46
CA ALA A 589 -0.25 -9.16 -1.85
C ALA A 589 -0.50 -9.18 -3.37
N ILE A 590 -0.46 -8.02 -4.05
CA ILE A 590 -0.51 -7.93 -5.52
C ILE A 590 0.70 -8.65 -6.12
N ALA A 591 1.91 -8.37 -5.64
CA ALA A 591 3.14 -8.97 -6.13
C ALA A 591 3.14 -10.49 -5.94
N ILE A 592 2.76 -10.98 -4.75
CA ILE A 592 2.61 -12.41 -4.46
C ILE A 592 1.59 -13.06 -5.40
N THR A 593 0.43 -12.43 -5.59
CA THR A 593 -0.64 -12.97 -6.45
C THR A 593 -0.20 -13.02 -7.92
N ALA A 594 0.51 -12.01 -8.40
CA ALA A 594 1.09 -11.98 -9.75
C ALA A 594 2.21 -13.03 -9.92
N ALA A 595 3.05 -13.23 -8.91
CA ALA A 595 4.07 -14.28 -8.92
C ALA A 595 3.45 -15.68 -8.88
N LEU A 596 2.35 -15.89 -8.15
CA LEU A 596 1.57 -17.13 -8.21
C LEU A 596 0.96 -17.33 -9.61
N TYR A 597 0.44 -16.29 -10.25
CA TYR A 597 -0.01 -16.36 -11.64
C TYR A 597 1.11 -16.77 -12.60
N HIS A 598 2.31 -16.20 -12.45
CA HIS A 598 3.49 -16.61 -13.21
C HIS A 598 3.84 -18.08 -12.95
N ARG A 599 3.95 -18.47 -11.68
CA ARG A 599 4.27 -19.84 -11.25
C ARG A 599 3.28 -20.86 -11.78
N ASP A 600 1.99 -20.57 -11.74
CA ASP A 600 0.95 -21.48 -12.21
C ASP A 600 1.00 -21.66 -13.75
N ARG A 601 1.68 -20.75 -14.48
CA ARG A 601 1.91 -20.85 -15.93
C ARG A 601 3.24 -21.47 -16.32
N THR A 602 4.30 -21.22 -15.54
CA THR A 602 5.68 -21.60 -15.89
C THR A 602 6.21 -22.77 -15.06
N GLY A 603 5.55 -23.10 -13.95
CA GLY A 603 6.05 -24.04 -12.96
C GLY A 603 7.18 -23.50 -12.10
N ARG A 604 7.50 -22.19 -12.14
CA ARG A 604 8.61 -21.58 -11.37
C ARG A 604 8.14 -20.44 -10.48
N GLY A 605 8.55 -20.46 -9.21
CA GLY A 605 8.37 -19.36 -8.28
C GLY A 605 9.43 -18.28 -8.48
N GLN A 606 9.31 -17.19 -7.74
CA GLN A 606 10.28 -16.08 -7.75
C GLN A 606 10.22 -15.27 -6.46
N ALA A 607 11.27 -14.49 -6.22
CA ALA A 607 11.28 -13.49 -5.16
C ALA A 607 10.46 -12.27 -5.59
N VAL A 608 9.68 -11.74 -4.66
CA VAL A 608 8.92 -10.51 -4.82
C VAL A 608 9.11 -9.56 -3.63
N GLY A 609 8.92 -8.27 -3.86
CA GLY A 609 9.11 -7.27 -2.83
C GLY A 609 8.47 -5.92 -3.16
N THR A 610 8.44 -5.09 -2.13
CA THR A 610 8.08 -3.66 -2.16
C THR A 610 8.58 -3.02 -0.86
N SER A 611 8.52 -1.70 -0.74
CA SER A 611 9.00 -0.95 0.43
C SER A 611 7.93 0.00 0.96
N LEU A 612 8.03 0.35 2.25
CA LEU A 612 7.23 1.42 2.87
C LEU A 612 7.52 2.78 2.22
N VAL A 613 8.79 3.06 1.98
CA VAL A 613 9.32 4.26 1.30
C VAL A 613 9.11 4.17 -0.21
#